data_AF-A0A5J4S8C2-F1
#
_entry.id   AF-A0A5J4S8C2-F1
#
_cell.length_a   1.000
_cell.length_b   1.000
_cell.length_c   1.000
_cell.angle_alpha   90.00
_cell.angle_beta   90.00
_cell.angle_gamma   90.00
#
_symmetry.space_group_name_H-M   'P 1'
#
loop_
_entity.id
_entity.type
_entity.pdbx_description
1 polymer ?
#
loop_
_entity_poly.entity_id
_entity_poly.type
_entity_poly.pdbx_seq_one_letter_code
_entity_poly.pdbx_strand_id
1 'polypeptide(L)'
;MKRILNILLIPFSIFVLTACEIFHLDNYDGPNASFYGGIKDAETGELVETDIQNGSAIRAYELGWPTEAALTWVIKQNGEFRNDMAFAAHYKIEFINCNFFPFTIEDLEIKSGDNQHDFQATPYIRINNINIRKEGNSIVATFNLQAGKPEVKLSAIRLYAFTDIYVGEQVKFETQGTNSRQTFSPAKEIDNTTYTLRIELDENTNLFKYNRNYYFRVGALASVSNVGTVRYNYAPLVVIPL
;
A
#
# COMPACT_ATOMS: atom_id res chain seq x y z
N MET A 1 70.57 24.31 9.32
CA MET A 1 69.43 23.59 8.70
C MET A 1 68.40 23.01 9.70
N LYS A 2 68.74 22.72 10.97
CA LYS A 2 67.77 22.17 11.95
C LYS A 2 66.74 23.17 12.52
N ARG A 3 66.97 24.48 12.43
CA ARG A 3 66.06 25.51 12.99
C ARG A 3 64.90 25.91 12.07
N ILE A 4 65.00 25.67 10.76
CA ILE A 4 63.93 25.99 9.80
C ILE A 4 62.89 24.86 9.75
N LEU A 5 63.32 23.60 9.95
CA LEU A 5 62.44 22.44 9.99
C LEU A 5 61.44 22.48 11.16
N ASN A 6 61.85 23.04 12.31
CA ASN A 6 60.97 23.19 13.48
C ASN A 6 59.96 24.34 13.35
N ILE A 7 60.17 25.29 12.44
CA ILE A 7 59.25 26.42 12.22
C ILE A 7 58.12 26.03 11.26
N LEU A 8 58.31 24.98 10.45
CA LEU A 8 57.29 24.48 9.52
C LEU A 8 56.34 23.44 10.16
N LEU A 9 56.76 22.76 11.24
CA LEU A 9 55.93 21.76 11.94
C LEU A 9 54.80 22.40 12.77
N ILE A 10 55.03 23.58 13.34
CA ILE A 10 54.07 24.26 14.22
C ILE A 10 52.82 24.79 13.47
N PRO A 11 52.93 25.44 12.29
CA PRO A 11 51.75 25.87 11.55
C PRO A 11 50.99 24.69 10.91
N PHE A 12 51.64 23.56 10.63
CA PHE A 12 50.97 22.37 10.09
C PHE A 12 50.08 21.68 11.15
N SER A 13 50.50 21.64 12.41
CA SER A 13 49.71 21.05 13.50
C SER A 13 48.44 21.85 13.84
N ILE A 14 48.41 23.16 13.57
CA ILE A 14 47.23 24.01 13.81
C ILE A 14 46.15 23.78 12.73
N PHE A 15 46.54 23.48 11.49
CA PHE A 15 45.61 23.15 10.40
C PHE A 15 44.94 21.77 10.54
N VAL A 16 45.57 20.81 11.22
CA VAL A 16 44.97 19.48 11.45
C VAL A 16 43.86 19.53 12.50
N LEU A 17 43.91 20.47 13.45
CA LEU A 17 42.88 20.63 14.47
C LEU A 17 41.61 21.33 13.93
N THR A 18 41.73 22.25 12.97
CA THR A 18 40.57 22.90 12.32
C THR A 18 39.93 22.04 11.24
N ALA A 19 40.66 21.04 10.70
CA ALA A 19 40.09 20.08 9.76
C ALA A 19 38.96 19.24 10.39
N CYS A 20 39.04 18.95 11.69
CA CYS A 20 37.98 18.19 12.39
C CYS A 20 36.66 18.98 12.47
N GLU A 21 36.72 20.31 12.67
CA GLU A 21 35.54 21.20 12.61
C GLU A 21 34.95 21.32 11.20
N ILE A 22 35.80 21.23 10.17
CA ILE A 22 35.38 21.23 8.76
C ILE A 22 34.67 19.93 8.37
N PHE A 23 35.01 18.78 8.99
CA PHE A 23 34.29 17.51 8.78
C PHE A 23 32.88 17.50 9.41
N HIS A 24 32.57 18.41 10.35
CA HIS A 24 31.22 18.51 10.92
C HIS A 24 30.21 19.22 10.00
N LEU A 25 30.68 19.98 9.00
CA LEU A 25 29.79 20.70 8.07
C LEU A 25 29.02 19.77 7.11
N ASP A 26 29.42 18.50 7.02
CA ASP A 26 28.87 17.51 6.07
C ASP A 26 28.06 16.39 6.76
N ASN A 27 27.81 16.50 8.07
CA ASN A 27 26.94 15.60 8.83
C ASN A 27 25.63 16.31 9.16
N TYR A 28 24.74 16.42 8.17
CA TYR A 28 23.33 16.59 8.50
C TYR A 28 22.86 15.32 9.21
N ASP A 29 22.19 15.49 10.35
CA ASP A 29 21.57 14.37 11.04
C ASP A 29 20.62 13.66 10.07
N GLY A 30 20.78 12.35 9.94
CA GLY A 30 19.91 11.54 9.10
C GLY A 30 18.49 11.43 9.69
N PRO A 31 17.61 10.69 9.01
CA PRO A 31 16.29 10.38 9.53
C PRO A 31 16.37 9.84 10.96
N ASN A 32 15.57 10.41 11.86
CA ASN A 32 15.62 10.15 13.30
C ASN A 32 14.27 9.70 13.88
N ALA A 33 13.32 9.31 13.01
CA ALA A 33 11.99 8.85 13.37
C ALA A 33 11.57 7.62 12.56
N SER A 34 10.79 6.76 13.20
CA SER A 34 10.00 5.71 12.54
C SER A 34 8.51 6.08 12.60
N PHE A 35 7.77 5.80 11.53
CA PHE A 35 6.34 6.05 11.43
C PHE A 35 5.62 4.84 10.85
N TYR A 36 4.67 4.28 11.60
CA TYR A 36 3.98 3.04 11.23
C TYR A 36 2.54 3.01 11.75
N GLY A 37 1.73 2.12 11.19
CA GLY A 37 0.33 1.94 11.57
C GLY A 37 -0.46 1.24 10.49
N GLY A 38 -1.79 1.35 10.57
CA GLY A 38 -2.72 0.78 9.59
C GLY A 38 -3.68 1.79 9.01
N ILE A 39 -4.10 1.56 7.76
CA ILE A 39 -5.30 2.17 7.20
C ILE A 39 -6.48 1.32 7.66
N LYS A 40 -7.35 1.88 8.51
CA LYS A 40 -8.47 1.17 9.11
C LYS A 40 -9.79 1.69 8.58
N ASP A 41 -10.71 0.77 8.36
CA ASP A 41 -12.09 1.10 8.04
C ASP A 41 -12.75 1.76 9.26
N ALA A 42 -13.26 2.98 9.08
CA ALA A 42 -13.90 3.75 10.15
C ALA A 42 -15.16 3.07 10.74
N GLU A 43 -15.79 2.15 10.00
CA GLU A 43 -17.00 1.44 10.44
C GLU A 43 -16.70 0.11 11.13
N THR A 44 -15.78 -0.69 10.57
CA THR A 44 -15.50 -2.05 11.06
C THR A 44 -14.25 -2.15 11.94
N GLY A 45 -13.33 -1.19 11.82
CA GLY A 45 -12.01 -1.21 12.46
C GLY A 45 -11.00 -2.17 11.80
N GLU A 46 -11.39 -2.88 10.74
CA GLU A 46 -10.53 -3.79 9.99
C GLU A 46 -9.56 -3.01 9.09
N LEU A 47 -8.45 -3.65 8.69
CA LEU A 47 -7.50 -3.04 7.78
C LEU A 47 -8.06 -2.94 6.35
N VAL A 48 -7.84 -1.80 5.71
CA VAL A 48 -8.18 -1.59 4.30
C VAL A 48 -7.03 -2.06 3.43
N GLU A 49 -7.18 -3.29 2.94
CA GLU A 49 -6.19 -3.94 2.09
C GLU A 49 -6.05 -3.27 0.70
N THR A 50 -4.84 -3.30 0.12
CA THR A 50 -4.53 -2.65 -1.17
C THR A 50 -3.44 -3.40 -1.97
N ASP A 51 -3.05 -2.87 -3.12
CA ASP A 51 -1.83 -3.27 -3.84
C ASP A 51 -0.64 -2.40 -3.39
N ILE A 52 0.50 -3.02 -3.14
CA ILE A 52 1.74 -2.27 -2.79
C ILE A 52 2.27 -1.43 -3.95
N GLN A 53 2.05 -1.89 -5.19
CA GLN A 53 2.38 -1.15 -6.41
C GLN A 53 1.08 -0.60 -6.99
N ASN A 54 1.06 0.67 -7.39
CA ASN A 54 -0.10 1.31 -8.01
C ASN A 54 -1.44 1.14 -7.24
N GLY A 55 -1.39 0.87 -5.94
CA GLY A 55 -2.55 0.88 -5.05
C GLY A 55 -2.66 2.19 -4.28
N SER A 56 -3.16 2.11 -3.05
CA SER A 56 -3.23 3.25 -2.13
C SER A 56 -1.84 3.59 -1.59
N ALA A 57 -1.56 4.87 -1.40
CA ALA A 57 -0.30 5.34 -0.82
C ALA A 57 -0.53 6.59 0.03
N ILE A 58 0.37 6.82 0.98
CA ILE A 58 0.37 8.01 1.83
C ILE A 58 1.21 9.07 1.11
N ARG A 59 0.61 10.23 0.78
CA ARG A 59 1.37 11.38 0.28
C ARG A 59 1.66 12.31 1.45
N ALA A 60 2.91 12.32 1.89
CA ALA A 60 3.36 13.15 3.00
C ALA A 60 4.11 14.39 2.48
N TYR A 61 3.79 15.56 3.04
CA TYR A 61 4.41 16.83 2.74
C TYR A 61 5.01 17.37 4.02
N GLU A 62 6.34 17.43 4.09
CA GLU A 62 7.01 18.06 5.23
C GLU A 62 6.75 19.57 5.21
N LEU A 63 6.16 20.09 6.29
CA LEU A 63 5.77 21.48 6.40
C LEU A 63 6.98 22.36 6.75
N GLY A 64 6.91 23.65 6.41
CA GLY A 64 7.93 24.64 6.75
C GLY A 64 8.97 24.90 5.66
N TRP A 65 8.90 24.20 4.53
CA TRP A 65 9.72 24.46 3.35
C TRP A 65 9.03 25.43 2.37
N PRO A 66 9.76 26.31 1.66
CA PRO A 66 9.17 27.19 0.64
C PRO A 66 8.49 26.47 -0.52
N THR A 67 8.85 25.21 -0.77
CA THR A 67 8.22 24.35 -1.77
C THR A 67 8.10 22.94 -1.20
N GLU A 68 6.90 22.58 -0.77
CA GLU A 68 6.60 21.25 -0.24
C GLU A 68 6.60 20.22 -1.38
N ALA A 69 7.51 19.25 -1.31
CA ALA A 69 7.52 18.12 -2.22
C ALA A 69 6.75 16.94 -1.61
N ALA A 70 5.96 16.25 -2.41
CA ALA A 70 5.24 15.06 -1.97
C ALA A 70 6.21 13.88 -1.83
N LEU A 71 6.37 13.38 -0.61
CA LEU A 71 6.95 12.08 -0.32
C LEU A 71 5.86 11.02 -0.44
N THR A 72 6.15 9.90 -1.09
CA THR A 72 5.20 8.79 -1.21
C THR A 72 5.64 7.66 -0.27
N TRP A 73 4.85 7.38 0.76
CA TRP A 73 5.04 6.21 1.61
C TRP A 73 4.07 5.12 1.19
N VAL A 74 4.62 3.94 0.90
CA VAL A 74 3.86 2.80 0.40
C VAL A 74 3.08 2.12 1.53
N ILE A 75 1.90 1.63 1.20
CA ILE A 75 1.07 0.81 2.08
C ILE A 75 1.27 -0.64 1.65
N LYS A 76 1.54 -1.53 2.62
CA LYS A 76 1.63 -2.98 2.40
C LYS A 76 0.26 -3.52 1.99
N GLN A 77 0.24 -4.71 1.40
CA GLN A 77 -1.01 -5.28 0.88
C GLN A 77 -2.10 -5.50 1.93
N ASN A 78 -1.70 -5.78 3.16
CA ASN A 78 -2.60 -5.97 4.29
C ASN A 78 -3.15 -4.64 4.85
N GLY A 79 -2.80 -3.48 4.29
CA GLY A 79 -3.25 -2.16 4.77
C GLY A 79 -2.35 -1.51 5.83
N GLU A 80 -1.29 -2.19 6.28
CA GLU A 80 -0.29 -1.61 7.19
C GLU A 80 0.76 -0.80 6.43
N PHE A 81 1.39 0.17 7.09
CA PHE A 81 2.54 0.89 6.55
C PHE A 81 3.65 0.98 7.60
N ARG A 82 4.89 1.14 7.15
CA ARG A 82 6.07 1.37 8.00
C ARG A 82 7.13 2.12 7.22
N ASN A 83 7.60 3.23 7.78
CA ASN A 83 8.73 3.99 7.31
C ASN A 83 9.70 4.21 8.48
N ASP A 84 10.84 3.51 8.48
CA ASP A 84 11.89 3.64 9.50
C ASP A 84 12.91 4.75 9.15
N MET A 85 12.68 5.51 8.08
CA MET A 85 13.54 6.58 7.57
C MET A 85 12.75 7.90 7.44
N ALA A 86 11.98 8.27 8.47
CA ALA A 86 11.29 9.55 8.54
C ALA A 86 12.11 10.58 9.35
N PHE A 87 11.87 11.86 9.11
CA PHE A 87 12.37 12.94 9.95
C PHE A 87 11.31 13.32 10.98
N ALA A 88 11.75 13.73 12.17
CA ALA A 88 10.87 14.34 13.15
C ALA A 88 10.48 15.75 12.70
N ALA A 89 9.23 15.95 12.30
CA ALA A 89 8.71 17.20 11.76
C ALA A 89 7.17 17.20 11.76
N HIS A 90 6.57 18.31 11.31
CA HIS A 90 5.15 18.41 11.03
C HIS A 90 4.88 18.08 9.56
N TYR A 91 3.88 17.25 9.29
CA TYR A 91 3.53 16.79 7.96
C TYR A 91 2.07 17.08 7.62
N LYS A 92 1.80 17.56 6.41
CA LYS A 92 0.47 17.42 5.79
C LYS A 92 0.41 16.05 5.11
N ILE A 93 -0.64 15.29 5.41
CA ILE A 93 -0.88 13.96 4.84
C ILE A 93 -2.08 14.01 3.92
N GLU A 94 -1.92 13.62 2.66
CA GLU A 94 -2.97 13.57 1.66
C GLU A 94 -3.17 12.13 1.17
N PHE A 95 -4.43 11.69 1.15
CA PHE A 95 -4.84 10.46 0.50
C PHE A 95 -5.70 10.77 -0.71
N ILE A 96 -5.14 10.54 -1.91
CA ILE A 96 -5.83 10.65 -3.20
C ILE A 96 -5.55 9.41 -4.05
N ASN A 97 -6.39 9.15 -5.05
CA ASN A 97 -6.22 8.00 -5.96
C ASN A 97 -6.09 6.64 -5.24
N CYS A 98 -6.79 6.50 -4.11
CA CYS A 98 -6.81 5.31 -3.25
C CYS A 98 -8.03 4.43 -3.55
N ASN A 99 -8.17 3.31 -2.83
CA ASN A 99 -9.39 2.48 -2.82
C ASN A 99 -10.40 2.87 -1.71
N PHE A 100 -10.26 4.08 -1.17
CA PHE A 100 -11.15 4.68 -0.18
C PHE A 100 -11.33 6.17 -0.49
N PHE A 101 -12.35 6.78 0.09
CA PHE A 101 -12.66 8.19 -0.13
C PHE A 101 -11.48 9.09 0.29
N PRO A 102 -11.13 10.11 -0.52
CA PRO A 102 -9.98 10.96 -0.25
C PRO A 102 -10.20 11.83 1.00
N PHE A 103 -9.13 12.08 1.74
CA PHE A 103 -9.10 13.00 2.87
C PHE A 103 -7.67 13.51 3.11
N THR A 104 -7.59 14.61 3.86
CA THR A 104 -6.32 15.29 4.19
C THR A 104 -6.25 15.53 5.69
N ILE A 105 -5.05 15.37 6.24
CA ILE A 105 -4.68 15.82 7.59
C ILE A 105 -3.69 16.96 7.40
N GLU A 106 -4.08 18.16 7.79
CA GLU A 106 -3.30 19.38 7.51
C GLU A 106 -2.01 19.45 8.33
N ASP A 107 -2.01 18.89 9.53
CA ASP A 107 -0.86 18.94 10.44
C ASP A 107 -0.81 17.67 11.30
N LEU A 108 0.18 16.82 11.03
CA LEU A 108 0.53 15.62 11.79
C LEU A 108 1.97 15.73 12.28
N GLU A 109 2.17 15.79 13.59
CA GLU A 109 3.49 15.78 14.20
C GLU A 109 4.06 14.35 14.23
N ILE A 110 5.26 14.17 13.68
CA ILE A 110 6.09 12.98 13.85
C ILE A 110 7.26 13.35 14.77
N LYS A 111 7.41 12.63 15.87
CA LYS A 111 8.45 12.87 16.88
C LYS A 111 9.68 12.02 16.60
N SER A 112 10.82 12.36 17.20
CA SER A 112 11.99 11.47 17.14
C SER A 112 11.68 10.13 17.83
N GLY A 113 12.21 9.04 17.30
CA GLY A 113 11.91 7.68 17.75
C GLY A 113 10.68 7.08 17.09
N ASP A 114 9.96 6.22 17.81
CA ASP A 114 8.87 5.42 17.27
C ASP A 114 7.52 6.15 17.33
N ASN A 115 6.83 6.24 16.20
CA ASN A 115 5.52 6.87 16.07
C ASN A 115 4.52 5.89 15.45
N GLN A 116 3.47 5.57 16.22
CA GLN A 116 2.36 4.75 15.75
C GLN A 116 1.13 5.63 15.49
N HIS A 117 0.54 5.53 14.30
CA HIS A 117 -0.70 6.22 13.96
C HIS A 117 -1.56 5.41 12.99
N ASP A 118 -2.80 5.14 13.36
CA ASP A 118 -3.78 4.50 12.48
C ASP A 118 -4.66 5.56 11.80
N PHE A 119 -4.78 5.46 10.48
CA PHE A 119 -5.65 6.36 9.71
C PHE A 119 -7.03 5.74 9.54
N GLN A 120 -8.08 6.51 9.81
CA GLN A 120 -9.47 6.08 9.60
C GLN A 120 -9.92 6.46 8.18
N ALA A 121 -10.37 5.48 7.41
CA ALA A 121 -10.78 5.63 6.02
C ALA A 121 -12.16 5.00 5.78
N THR A 122 -12.83 5.44 4.72
CA THR A 122 -14.07 4.80 4.24
C THR A 122 -13.77 4.12 2.90
N PRO A 123 -13.59 2.78 2.86
CA PRO A 123 -13.37 2.08 1.60
C PRO A 123 -14.55 2.26 0.67
N TYR A 124 -14.33 2.25 -0.65
CA TYR A 124 -15.45 2.34 -1.60
C TYR A 124 -16.34 1.10 -1.51
N ILE A 125 -15.72 -0.07 -1.42
CA ILE A 125 -16.41 -1.36 -1.36
C ILE A 125 -15.81 -2.22 -0.25
N ARG A 126 -16.67 -2.83 0.55
CA ARG A 126 -16.34 -3.91 1.48
C ARG A 126 -16.73 -5.24 0.87
N ILE A 127 -15.86 -6.24 1.00
CA ILE A 127 -16.11 -7.60 0.53
C ILE A 127 -16.40 -8.46 1.74
N ASN A 128 -17.66 -8.83 1.90
CA ASN A 128 -18.18 -9.53 3.08
C ASN A 128 -18.45 -11.01 2.76
N ASN A 129 -18.51 -11.85 3.79
CA ASN A 129 -18.85 -13.28 3.68
C ASN A 129 -17.99 -14.04 2.65
N ILE A 130 -16.71 -13.69 2.56
CA ILE A 130 -15.78 -14.30 1.60
C ILE A 130 -15.51 -15.76 1.95
N ASN A 131 -15.63 -16.63 0.96
CA ASN A 131 -15.23 -18.03 1.03
C ASN A 131 -14.57 -18.41 -0.30
N ILE A 132 -13.25 -18.64 -0.26
CA ILE A 132 -12.46 -19.15 -1.38
C ILE A 132 -12.03 -20.57 -1.07
N ARG A 133 -12.38 -21.51 -1.94
CA ARG A 133 -12.08 -22.94 -1.74
C ARG A 133 -11.84 -23.66 -3.05
N LYS A 134 -11.15 -24.80 -2.98
CA LYS A 134 -11.04 -25.74 -4.09
C LYS A 134 -12.28 -26.64 -4.12
N GLU A 135 -12.95 -26.75 -5.26
CA GLU A 135 -14.05 -27.67 -5.51
C GLU A 135 -13.73 -28.52 -6.74
N GLY A 136 -13.37 -29.79 -6.53
CA GLY A 136 -12.94 -30.67 -7.62
C GLY A 136 -11.74 -30.08 -8.36
N ASN A 137 -11.96 -29.70 -9.61
CA ASN A 137 -10.92 -29.13 -10.48
C ASN A 137 -10.98 -27.60 -10.61
N SER A 138 -11.65 -26.91 -9.69
CA SER A 138 -11.83 -25.46 -9.77
C SER A 138 -11.54 -24.78 -8.45
N ILE A 139 -11.12 -23.52 -8.49
CA ILE A 139 -11.14 -22.61 -7.34
C ILE A 139 -12.41 -21.78 -7.44
N VAL A 140 -13.22 -21.81 -6.39
CA VAL A 140 -14.51 -21.12 -6.32
C VAL A 140 -14.45 -20.10 -5.19
N ALA A 141 -14.81 -18.86 -5.50
CA ALA A 141 -14.97 -17.79 -4.54
C ALA A 141 -16.43 -17.33 -4.48
N THR A 142 -17.01 -17.29 -3.29
CA THR A 142 -18.34 -16.72 -3.02
C THR A 142 -18.23 -15.58 -2.02
N PHE A 143 -18.94 -14.48 -2.26
CA PHE A 143 -18.89 -13.29 -1.41
C PHE A 143 -20.08 -12.36 -1.66
N ASN A 144 -20.28 -11.40 -0.75
CA ASN A 144 -21.19 -10.28 -0.89
C ASN A 144 -20.40 -8.96 -0.94
N LEU A 145 -21.03 -7.91 -1.44
CA LEU A 145 -20.44 -6.58 -1.49
C LEU A 145 -21.30 -5.60 -0.70
N GLN A 146 -20.65 -4.66 -0.02
CA GLN A 146 -21.30 -3.53 0.63
C GLN A 146 -20.61 -2.25 0.17
N ALA A 147 -21.40 -1.28 -0.29
CA ALA A 147 -20.92 0.05 -0.62
C ALA A 147 -20.53 0.83 0.63
N GLY A 148 -19.41 1.53 0.60
CA GLY A 148 -19.00 2.42 1.69
C GLY A 148 -19.85 3.70 1.78
N LYS A 149 -20.42 4.15 0.66
CA LYS A 149 -21.42 5.23 0.60
C LYS A 149 -22.46 4.96 -0.49
N PRO A 150 -23.67 5.56 -0.41
CA PRO A 150 -24.77 5.28 -1.35
C PRO A 150 -24.46 5.55 -2.82
N GLU A 151 -23.55 6.48 -3.13
CA GLU A 151 -23.16 6.83 -4.50
C GLU A 151 -22.23 5.80 -5.17
N VAL A 152 -21.67 4.85 -4.41
CA VAL A 152 -20.70 3.89 -4.93
C VAL A 152 -21.37 2.81 -5.74
N LYS A 153 -20.92 2.65 -6.99
CA LYS A 153 -21.34 1.56 -7.89
C LYS A 153 -20.22 0.58 -8.15
N LEU A 154 -20.55 -0.60 -8.65
CA LEU A 154 -19.63 -1.66 -9.00
C LEU A 154 -19.28 -1.61 -10.49
N SER A 155 -17.98 -1.53 -10.81
CA SER A 155 -17.45 -1.59 -12.17
C SER A 155 -16.91 -2.97 -12.54
N ALA A 156 -16.20 -3.63 -11.62
CA ALA A 156 -15.67 -4.96 -11.89
C ALA A 156 -15.45 -5.75 -10.59
N ILE A 157 -15.43 -7.08 -10.71
CA ILE A 157 -14.97 -8.01 -9.68
C ILE A 157 -14.05 -9.03 -10.31
N ARG A 158 -13.06 -9.50 -9.55
CA ARG A 158 -12.12 -10.53 -10.02
C ARG A 158 -11.62 -11.40 -8.88
N LEU A 159 -11.47 -12.68 -9.17
CA LEU A 159 -10.73 -13.66 -8.39
C LEU A 159 -9.32 -13.73 -8.97
N TYR A 160 -8.36 -13.20 -8.21
CA TYR A 160 -6.94 -13.20 -8.53
C TYR A 160 -6.28 -14.49 -8.02
N ALA A 161 -5.22 -14.88 -8.71
CA ALA A 161 -4.36 -15.98 -8.31
C ALA A 161 -2.90 -15.62 -8.59
N PHE A 162 -2.00 -15.98 -7.70
CA PHE A 162 -0.56 -15.85 -7.89
C PHE A 162 0.25 -16.84 -7.03
N THR A 163 1.57 -16.79 -7.14
CA THR A 163 2.50 -17.69 -6.45
C THR A 163 2.95 -17.21 -5.07
N ASP A 164 2.65 -15.96 -4.71
CA ASP A 164 3.06 -15.36 -3.44
C ASP A 164 1.98 -14.43 -2.85
N ILE A 165 2.30 -13.89 -1.68
CA ILE A 165 1.42 -13.05 -0.87
C ILE A 165 1.02 -11.74 -1.55
N TYR A 166 1.68 -11.33 -2.64
CA TYR A 166 1.41 -10.07 -3.32
C TYR A 166 0.27 -10.18 -4.34
N VAL A 167 -0.53 -11.24 -4.33
CA VAL A 167 -1.66 -11.42 -5.25
C VAL A 167 -2.64 -10.23 -5.23
N GLY A 168 -2.90 -9.66 -6.41
CA GLY A 168 -3.76 -8.49 -6.59
C GLY A 168 -3.81 -8.03 -8.05
N GLU A 169 -4.40 -6.86 -8.33
CA GLU A 169 -4.55 -6.37 -9.70
C GLU A 169 -3.20 -6.15 -10.40
N GLN A 170 -2.16 -5.74 -9.68
CA GLN A 170 -0.84 -5.56 -10.30
C GLN A 170 -0.04 -6.87 -10.43
N VAL A 171 -0.29 -7.83 -9.55
CA VAL A 171 0.49 -9.07 -9.46
C VAL A 171 -0.48 -10.25 -9.48
N LYS A 172 -0.69 -10.80 -10.67
CA LYS A 172 -1.69 -11.83 -10.93
C LYS A 172 -1.28 -12.70 -12.10
N PHE A 173 -1.86 -13.88 -12.16
CA PHE A 173 -1.95 -14.63 -13.40
C PHE A 173 -3.06 -14.09 -14.31
N GLU A 174 -2.81 -14.17 -15.61
CA GLU A 174 -3.87 -14.03 -16.61
C GLU A 174 -4.52 -15.40 -16.83
N THR A 175 -5.53 -15.69 -16.01
CA THR A 175 -6.32 -16.92 -16.08
C THR A 175 -7.13 -16.96 -17.37
N GLN A 176 -7.16 -18.11 -18.01
CA GLN A 176 -8.09 -18.45 -19.09
C GLN A 176 -9.52 -18.59 -18.56
N GLY A 177 -10.48 -18.43 -19.47
CA GLY A 177 -11.91 -18.42 -19.15
C GLY A 177 -12.42 -17.04 -18.71
N THR A 178 -13.74 -16.92 -18.57
CA THR A 178 -14.42 -15.66 -18.19
C THR A 178 -15.01 -15.69 -16.79
N ASN A 179 -15.03 -16.85 -16.12
CA ASN A 179 -15.71 -16.99 -14.82
C ASN A 179 -14.91 -16.41 -13.65
N SER A 180 -13.63 -16.10 -13.83
CA SER A 180 -12.78 -15.51 -12.78
C SER A 180 -12.96 -14.00 -12.64
N ARG A 181 -13.69 -13.36 -13.55
CA ARG A 181 -13.89 -11.90 -13.58
C ARG A 181 -15.27 -11.55 -14.12
N GLN A 182 -15.88 -10.51 -13.58
CA GLN A 182 -17.06 -9.87 -14.18
C GLN A 182 -16.82 -8.37 -14.29
N THR A 183 -17.35 -7.76 -15.36
CA THR A 183 -17.30 -6.31 -15.60
C THR A 183 -18.69 -5.79 -15.91
N PHE A 184 -18.99 -4.60 -15.42
CA PHE A 184 -20.32 -3.98 -15.53
C PHE A 184 -20.20 -2.65 -16.27
N SER A 185 -20.85 -2.56 -17.43
CA SER A 185 -20.98 -1.33 -18.23
C SER A 185 -22.42 -1.24 -18.75
N PRO A 186 -23.26 -0.34 -18.19
CA PRO A 186 -22.95 0.63 -17.14
C PRO A 186 -22.62 -0.02 -15.79
N ALA A 187 -21.99 0.75 -14.89
CA ALA A 187 -21.68 0.29 -13.53
C ALA A 187 -22.96 -0.13 -12.78
N LYS A 188 -22.89 -1.24 -12.05
CA LYS A 188 -24.02 -1.87 -11.36
C LYS A 188 -24.20 -1.28 -9.95
N GLU A 189 -25.43 -1.10 -9.49
CA GLU A 189 -25.69 -0.84 -8.07
C GLU A 189 -25.19 -1.99 -7.20
N ILE A 190 -24.69 -1.68 -6.01
CA ILE A 190 -24.27 -2.67 -5.03
C ILE A 190 -25.48 -3.01 -4.16
N ASP A 191 -25.86 -4.29 -4.17
CA ASP A 191 -27.00 -4.85 -3.47
C ASP A 191 -26.59 -6.11 -2.68
N ASN A 192 -27.56 -6.79 -2.08
CA ASN A 192 -27.32 -8.03 -1.32
C ASN A 192 -27.08 -9.26 -2.23
N THR A 193 -26.65 -9.08 -3.50
CA THR A 193 -26.29 -10.20 -4.38
C THR A 193 -25.15 -11.00 -3.79
N THR A 194 -25.24 -12.33 -3.88
CA THR A 194 -24.10 -13.22 -3.67
C THR A 194 -23.41 -13.46 -4.99
N TYR A 195 -22.15 -13.03 -5.09
CA TYR A 195 -21.32 -13.22 -6.26
C TYR A 195 -20.59 -14.56 -6.17
N THR A 196 -20.41 -15.21 -7.33
CA THR A 196 -19.58 -16.41 -7.46
C THR A 196 -18.60 -16.20 -8.60
N LEU A 197 -17.30 -16.38 -8.33
CA LEU A 197 -16.23 -16.34 -9.32
C LEU A 197 -15.49 -17.68 -9.30
N ARG A 198 -14.95 -18.09 -10.45
CA ARG A 198 -14.35 -19.41 -10.61
C ARG A 198 -13.12 -19.38 -11.50
N ILE A 199 -12.08 -20.11 -11.11
CA ILE A 199 -10.91 -20.43 -11.93
C ILE A 199 -10.90 -21.93 -12.15
N GLU A 200 -10.97 -22.37 -13.40
CA GLU A 200 -10.86 -23.77 -13.79
C GLU A 200 -9.38 -24.19 -13.89
N LEU A 201 -8.95 -25.21 -13.15
CA LEU A 201 -7.54 -25.57 -13.05
C LEU A 201 -7.04 -26.32 -14.29
N ASP A 202 -7.89 -27.09 -14.96
CA ASP A 202 -7.59 -27.76 -16.24
C ASP A 202 -7.37 -26.77 -17.39
N GLU A 203 -8.19 -25.72 -17.46
CA GLU A 203 -8.01 -24.63 -18.44
C GLU A 203 -6.73 -23.81 -18.17
N ASN A 204 -6.19 -23.90 -16.95
CA ASN A 204 -5.09 -23.08 -16.45
C ASN A 204 -3.86 -23.90 -16.01
N THR A 205 -3.69 -25.11 -16.53
CA THR A 205 -2.60 -26.05 -16.14
C THR A 205 -1.20 -25.46 -16.21
N ASN A 206 -0.92 -24.56 -17.17
CA ASN A 206 0.39 -23.90 -17.29
C ASN A 206 0.68 -22.94 -16.13
N LEU A 207 -0.36 -22.34 -15.53
CA LEU A 207 -0.24 -21.42 -14.40
C LEU A 207 -0.12 -22.18 -13.06
N PHE A 208 -0.84 -23.30 -12.96
CA PHE A 208 -0.90 -24.16 -11.76
C PHE A 208 -0.14 -25.48 -11.94
N LYS A 209 1.04 -25.42 -12.58
CA LYS A 209 1.82 -26.61 -12.99
C LYS A 209 2.43 -27.40 -11.83
N TYR A 210 2.85 -26.70 -10.78
CA TYR A 210 3.62 -27.29 -9.69
C TYR A 210 2.75 -27.55 -8.48
N ASN A 211 3.01 -28.65 -7.79
CA ASN A 211 2.38 -28.94 -6.51
C ASN A 211 2.97 -28.03 -5.42
N ARG A 212 2.24 -26.97 -5.05
CA ARG A 212 2.68 -25.95 -4.09
C ARG A 212 1.50 -25.08 -3.64
N ASN A 213 1.79 -24.21 -2.68
CA ASN A 213 0.87 -23.16 -2.28
C ASN A 213 0.69 -22.13 -3.39
N TYR A 214 -0.56 -21.82 -3.70
CA TYR A 214 -0.97 -20.65 -4.48
C TYR A 214 -1.84 -19.74 -3.63
N TYR A 215 -1.80 -18.45 -3.94
CA TYR A 215 -2.47 -17.40 -3.19
C TYR A 215 -3.60 -16.87 -4.04
N PHE A 216 -4.80 -16.84 -3.46
CA PHE A 216 -6.02 -16.40 -4.12
C PHE A 216 -6.61 -15.21 -3.37
N ARG A 217 -7.17 -14.25 -4.11
CA ARG A 217 -7.72 -13.04 -3.52
C ARG A 217 -8.86 -12.52 -4.35
N VAL A 218 -9.93 -12.03 -3.72
CA VAL A 218 -11.02 -11.34 -4.42
C VAL A 218 -10.78 -9.85 -4.35
N GLY A 219 -10.93 -9.17 -5.49
CA GLY A 219 -11.00 -7.72 -5.53
C GLY A 219 -12.24 -7.20 -6.27
N ALA A 220 -12.66 -6.01 -5.87
CA ALA A 220 -13.79 -5.28 -6.45
C ALA A 220 -13.36 -3.86 -6.82
N LEU A 221 -13.69 -3.43 -8.04
CA LEU A 221 -13.43 -2.08 -8.54
C LEU A 221 -14.72 -1.27 -8.48
N ALA A 222 -14.65 -0.15 -7.76
CA ALA A 222 -15.74 0.79 -7.68
C ALA A 222 -15.81 1.72 -8.90
N SER A 223 -16.99 2.30 -9.12
CA SER A 223 -17.22 3.44 -9.98
C SER A 223 -17.74 4.58 -9.10
N VAL A 224 -16.91 5.61 -8.93
CA VAL A 224 -17.19 6.78 -8.10
C VAL A 224 -16.63 8.01 -8.82
N SER A 225 -17.38 9.09 -8.83
CA SER A 225 -16.99 10.36 -9.47
C SER A 225 -16.20 11.25 -8.50
N ASN A 226 -15.36 12.13 -9.05
CA ASN A 226 -14.66 13.19 -8.32
C ASN A 226 -13.67 12.72 -7.24
N VAL A 227 -13.14 11.49 -7.36
CA VAL A 227 -12.17 10.92 -6.41
C VAL A 227 -10.81 10.56 -7.03
N GLY A 228 -10.59 10.96 -8.28
CA GLY A 228 -9.39 10.61 -9.05
C GLY A 228 -9.42 9.17 -9.55
N THR A 229 -8.24 8.53 -9.63
CA THR A 229 -8.10 7.13 -10.05
C THR A 229 -8.57 6.19 -8.95
N VAL A 230 -9.66 5.46 -9.21
CA VAL A 230 -10.18 4.44 -8.30
C VAL A 230 -9.32 3.19 -8.37
N ARG A 231 -8.94 2.66 -7.20
CA ARG A 231 -8.21 1.39 -7.05
C ARG A 231 -9.15 0.28 -6.55
N TYR A 232 -8.73 -0.96 -6.71
CA TYR A 232 -9.49 -2.13 -6.23
C TYR A 232 -9.52 -2.18 -4.70
N ASN A 233 -10.68 -2.52 -4.15
CA ASN A 233 -10.82 -3.00 -2.78
C ASN A 233 -10.62 -4.51 -2.75
N TYR A 234 -10.05 -5.04 -1.67
CA TYR A 234 -9.71 -6.46 -1.55
C TYR A 234 -10.30 -7.09 -0.29
N ALA A 235 -10.59 -8.38 -0.40
CA ALA A 235 -10.69 -9.26 0.76
C ALA A 235 -9.29 -9.81 1.11
N PRO A 236 -9.10 -10.28 2.37
CA PRO A 236 -7.90 -11.02 2.74
C PRO A 236 -7.62 -12.19 1.80
N LEU A 237 -6.33 -12.42 1.52
CA LEU A 237 -5.90 -13.53 0.69
C LEU A 237 -6.15 -14.89 1.36
N VAL A 238 -6.30 -15.93 0.55
CA VAL A 238 -6.42 -17.32 0.99
C VAL A 238 -5.34 -18.15 0.29
N VAL A 239 -4.62 -18.95 1.07
CA VAL A 239 -3.59 -19.86 0.56
C VAL A 239 -4.21 -21.24 0.34
N ILE A 240 -4.08 -21.77 -0.87
CA ILE A 240 -4.56 -23.11 -1.21
C ILE A 240 -3.41 -23.93 -1.82
N PRO A 241 -3.04 -25.08 -1.22
CA PRO A 241 -2.13 -26.02 -1.85
C PRO A 241 -2.84 -26.74 -3.02
N LEU A 242 -2.21 -26.73 -4.19
CA LEU A 242 -2.69 -27.41 -5.40
C LEU A 242 -1.71 -28.47 -5.84
#